data_AF-A0A661TNF3-F1
#
_entry.id   AF-A0A661TNF3-F1
#
_cell.length_a   1.000
_cell.length_b   1.000
_cell.length_c   1.000
_cell.angle_alpha   90.00
_cell.angle_beta   90.00
_cell.angle_gamma   90.00
#
_symmetry.space_group_name_H-M   'P 1'
#
loop_
_entity.id
_entity.type
_entity.pdbx_description
1 polymer ?
#
loop_
_entity_poly.entity_id
_entity_poly.type
_entity_poly.pdbx_seq_one_letter_code
_entity_poly.pdbx_strand_id
1 'polypeptide(L)'
;MKRIYNFSGGNMKIEKLRLRNFGQFEDFEIVFNDSITNLIGINGAGKTTVGLTALWAGFKGILERSTTGHLIGERFRFITAGKKSLDVEITLHDETKDMDIVFTRHITKTTNTIKIDSSSSYPALDREYIENLFNVSFLSATHFSALTGKQQAAAMGIDTAGYDENLRIKKEDAKGYRRDIKKIGELVPVEECEKKDIKALQLQHKAATEHNQTQTKLTAQLSTLRDKVEDLDEDINHAITDFEATRAAHEQHIAVLNEERITASTGIKEFVAIEDPVPIEPIDKEIADIVESNENYFKYETYKTGLAEKEEFEEYLNKNLLLQKDIQDERRAYLISKSFGIKGLQIDEDGNLTKDDKLIREPYFSKGELEVLVARIAMALNPELKVRFIDNFELLDDDNQAKLINHLTKKGFQIITATVGKVIKDNKSVLLRECKKVSSGPIDSAVDTNEACTEDPDDFGEIEEPGEIVGGHPMIDKYDKGMEQPRDDFGSTGEPVDDDDEF
;
A
#
# COMPACT_ATOMS: atom_id res chain seq x y z
N MET A 1 0.30 1.17 -22.81
CA MET A 1 0.90 2.23 -23.65
C MET A 1 -0.17 3.26 -23.96
N LYS A 2 -0.19 4.41 -23.26
CA LYS A 2 -0.93 5.58 -23.76
C LYS A 2 -0.22 6.03 -25.03
N ARG A 3 -0.92 6.12 -26.16
CA ARG A 3 -0.39 6.75 -27.36
C ARG A 3 -0.06 8.20 -26.99
N ILE A 4 1.22 8.49 -26.76
CA ILE A 4 1.73 9.84 -26.88
C ILE A 4 1.62 10.12 -28.37
N TYR A 5 0.50 10.71 -28.78
CA TYR A 5 0.26 11.05 -30.17
C TYR A 5 1.42 11.94 -30.61
N ASN A 6 2.23 11.45 -31.54
CA ASN A 6 3.20 12.27 -32.24
C ASN A 6 2.40 13.41 -32.86
N PHE A 7 2.64 14.64 -32.39
CA PHE A 7 2.00 15.86 -32.85
C PHE A 7 2.37 16.12 -34.32
N SER A 8 1.79 15.35 -35.24
CA SER A 8 1.94 15.57 -36.68
C SER A 8 1.05 16.73 -37.09
N GLY A 9 1.53 17.95 -36.89
CA GLY A 9 1.25 19.12 -37.73
C GLY A 9 -0.19 19.57 -37.98
N GLY A 10 -1.21 18.99 -37.36
CA GLY A 10 -2.59 19.40 -37.59
C GLY A 10 -2.81 20.86 -37.16
N ASN A 11 -3.58 21.57 -37.97
CA ASN A 11 -4.01 22.93 -37.73
C ASN A 11 -5.52 22.92 -37.49
N MET A 12 -5.95 22.39 -36.33
CA MET A 12 -7.35 22.47 -35.95
C MET A 12 -7.62 23.78 -35.19
N LYS A 13 -8.73 24.42 -35.52
CA LYS A 13 -9.26 25.61 -34.86
C LYS A 13 -10.69 25.39 -34.44
N ILE A 14 -11.16 26.17 -33.48
CA ILE A 14 -12.57 26.14 -33.08
C ILE A 14 -13.30 27.14 -33.96
N GLU A 15 -14.18 26.67 -34.82
CA GLU A 15 -15.00 27.55 -35.67
C GLU A 15 -16.22 28.04 -34.88
N LYS A 16 -16.90 27.12 -34.20
CA LYS A 16 -18.19 27.40 -33.58
C LYS A 16 -18.37 26.69 -32.25
N LEU A 17 -19.06 27.35 -31.32
CA LEU A 17 -19.51 26.80 -30.05
C LEU A 17 -20.99 27.12 -29.86
N ARG A 18 -21.79 26.09 -29.57
CA ARG A 18 -23.19 26.24 -29.17
C ARG A 18 -23.42 25.59 -27.80
N LEU A 19 -24.10 26.33 -26.94
CA LEU A 19 -24.42 25.94 -25.57
C LEU A 19 -25.93 25.89 -25.42
N ARG A 20 -26.45 24.79 -24.86
CA ARG A 20 -27.84 24.70 -24.44
C ARG A 20 -27.92 24.31 -22.97
N ASN A 21 -28.68 25.10 -22.20
CA ASN A 21 -28.83 24.95 -20.76
C ASN A 21 -27.48 24.89 -19.99
N PHE A 22 -26.47 25.66 -20.42
CA PHE A 22 -25.13 25.69 -19.82
C PHE A 22 -24.97 26.89 -18.89
N GLY A 23 -25.04 26.67 -17.58
CA GLY A 23 -24.94 27.70 -16.55
C GLY A 23 -26.05 28.73 -16.72
N GLN A 24 -25.68 29.95 -17.11
CA GLN A 24 -26.62 31.04 -17.37
C GLN A 24 -27.12 31.12 -18.83
N PHE A 25 -26.65 30.22 -19.70
CA PHE A 25 -26.97 30.21 -21.13
C PHE A 25 -28.03 29.15 -21.46
N GLU A 26 -29.27 29.56 -21.73
CA GLU A 26 -30.34 28.64 -22.15
C GLU A 26 -30.15 28.14 -23.59
N ASP A 27 -29.90 29.03 -24.53
CA ASP A 27 -29.41 28.74 -25.89
C ASP A 27 -28.46 29.88 -26.29
N PHE A 28 -27.20 29.54 -26.55
CA PHE A 28 -26.16 30.50 -26.90
C PHE A 28 -25.30 29.93 -28.00
N GLU A 29 -24.93 30.77 -28.97
CA GLU A 29 -24.09 30.38 -30.08
C GLU A 29 -23.06 31.47 -30.35
N ILE A 30 -21.82 31.06 -30.61
CA ILE A 30 -20.73 31.94 -31.01
C ILE A 30 -19.94 31.30 -32.15
N VAL A 31 -19.61 32.13 -33.14
CA VAL A 31 -18.64 31.83 -34.20
C VAL A 31 -17.35 32.55 -33.85
N PHE A 32 -16.26 31.81 -33.74
CA PHE A 32 -14.94 32.37 -33.47
C PHE A 32 -14.28 32.80 -34.77
N ASN A 33 -13.38 33.77 -34.68
CA ASN A 33 -12.58 34.19 -35.82
C ASN A 33 -11.36 33.29 -35.95
N ASP A 34 -10.83 33.14 -37.15
CA ASP A 34 -9.66 32.29 -37.44
C ASP A 34 -8.38 32.70 -36.72
N SER A 35 -8.30 33.96 -36.29
CA SER A 35 -7.11 34.55 -35.66
C SER A 35 -7.37 34.95 -34.21
N ILE A 36 -8.23 35.95 -33.98
CA ILE A 36 -8.45 36.53 -32.65
C ILE A 36 -9.93 36.77 -32.43
N THR A 37 -10.46 36.31 -31.30
CA THR A 37 -11.80 36.62 -30.81
C THR A 37 -11.70 37.27 -29.43
N ASN A 38 -12.16 38.52 -29.32
CA ASN A 38 -12.19 39.26 -28.07
C ASN A 38 -13.55 39.12 -27.41
N LEU A 39 -13.63 38.37 -26.31
CA LEU A 39 -14.84 38.28 -25.48
C LEU A 39 -14.91 39.50 -24.56
N ILE A 40 -15.80 40.44 -24.88
CA ILE A 40 -16.01 41.66 -24.10
C ILE A 40 -17.26 41.50 -23.26
N GLY A 41 -17.21 41.92 -22.00
CA GLY A 41 -18.39 41.95 -21.15
C GLY A 41 -18.04 42.37 -19.74
N ILE A 42 -19.05 42.72 -18.94
CA ILE A 42 -18.84 43.03 -17.54
C ILE A 42 -18.42 41.77 -16.75
N ASN A 43 -18.01 41.95 -15.49
CA ASN A 43 -17.75 40.83 -14.60
C ASN A 43 -19.03 40.02 -14.38
N GLY A 44 -18.95 38.69 -14.52
CA GLY A 44 -20.12 37.81 -14.47
C GLY A 44 -20.86 37.60 -15.80
N ALA A 45 -20.48 38.29 -16.89
CA ALA A 45 -21.10 38.07 -18.21
C ALA A 45 -20.80 36.69 -18.83
N GLY A 46 -20.01 35.84 -18.17
CA GLY A 46 -19.70 34.49 -18.64
C GLY A 46 -18.56 34.40 -19.66
N LYS A 47 -17.64 35.39 -19.69
CA LYS A 47 -16.46 35.38 -20.59
C LYS A 47 -15.62 34.11 -20.43
N THR A 48 -15.16 33.84 -19.22
CA THR A 48 -14.41 32.62 -18.87
C THR A 48 -15.26 31.37 -19.05
N THR A 49 -16.58 31.46 -18.82
CA THR A 49 -17.52 30.36 -19.05
C THR A 49 -17.54 29.94 -20.52
N VAL A 50 -17.64 30.89 -21.45
CA VAL A 50 -17.67 30.63 -22.90
C VAL A 50 -16.28 30.28 -23.43
N GLY A 51 -15.27 31.07 -23.08
CA GLY A 51 -13.92 30.94 -23.66
C GLY A 51 -13.06 29.80 -23.08
N LEU A 52 -13.46 29.20 -21.95
CA LEU A 52 -12.67 28.18 -21.29
C LEU A 52 -13.52 27.04 -20.72
N THR A 53 -14.47 27.33 -19.84
CA THR A 53 -15.23 26.28 -19.14
C THR A 53 -16.08 25.45 -20.10
N ALA A 54 -16.75 26.08 -21.05
CA ALA A 54 -17.59 25.41 -22.04
C ALA A 54 -16.76 24.55 -23.00
N LEU A 55 -15.64 25.07 -23.49
CA LEU A 55 -14.73 24.29 -24.33
C LEU A 55 -14.20 23.07 -23.59
N TRP A 56 -13.76 23.26 -22.35
CA TRP A 56 -13.35 22.15 -21.50
C TRP A 56 -14.48 21.13 -21.30
N ALA A 57 -15.68 21.60 -20.97
CA ALA A 57 -16.85 20.76 -20.81
C ALA A 57 -17.18 19.99 -22.09
N GLY A 58 -17.03 20.57 -23.28
CA GLY A 58 -17.26 19.89 -24.56
C GLY A 58 -16.21 18.82 -24.89
N PHE A 59 -14.93 19.12 -24.67
CA PHE A 59 -13.84 18.18 -25.00
C PHE A 59 -13.70 17.04 -24.00
N LYS A 60 -13.61 17.35 -22.70
CA LYS A 60 -13.32 16.37 -21.63
C LYS A 60 -14.55 16.01 -20.82
N GLY A 61 -15.61 16.80 -20.90
CA GLY A 61 -16.68 16.77 -19.91
C GLY A 61 -16.38 17.61 -18.67
N ILE A 62 -17.30 17.55 -17.73
CA ILE A 62 -17.15 18.13 -16.40
C ILE A 62 -16.70 17.00 -15.47
N LEU A 63 -15.43 17.06 -15.05
CA LEU A 63 -14.85 16.12 -14.08
C LEU A 63 -15.24 16.54 -12.66
N GLU A 64 -16.01 15.71 -11.96
CA GLU A 64 -15.95 15.57 -10.49
C GLU A 64 -14.65 14.83 -10.11
N ARG A 65 -14.19 14.94 -8.86
CA ARG A 65 -13.28 13.95 -8.26
C ARG A 65 -13.66 13.80 -6.79
N SER A 66 -14.09 12.61 -6.37
CA SER A 66 -13.99 12.22 -4.96
C SER A 66 -12.65 11.51 -4.71
N THR A 67 -12.24 11.53 -3.46
CA THR A 67 -11.10 10.82 -2.87
C THR A 67 -11.26 9.29 -2.86
N THR A 68 -12.40 8.73 -3.28
CA THR A 68 -12.64 7.28 -3.48
C THR A 68 -12.74 6.87 -4.95
N GLY A 69 -12.48 7.79 -5.89
CA GLY A 69 -12.64 7.52 -7.33
C GLY A 69 -14.07 7.68 -7.86
N HIS A 70 -15.02 8.10 -7.03
CA HIS A 70 -16.35 8.46 -7.48
C HIS A 70 -16.44 9.93 -7.89
N LEU A 71 -17.00 10.19 -9.06
CA LEU A 71 -17.32 11.52 -9.51
C LEU A 71 -18.67 11.95 -8.88
N ILE A 72 -18.66 12.68 -7.75
CA ILE A 72 -19.89 13.26 -7.14
C ILE A 72 -19.61 14.68 -6.60
N GLY A 73 -20.22 15.69 -7.22
CA GLY A 73 -20.13 17.11 -6.87
C GLY A 73 -20.09 18.06 -8.09
N GLU A 74 -21.27 18.47 -8.57
CA GLU A 74 -21.58 19.78 -9.22
C GLU A 74 -21.72 19.87 -10.75
N ARG A 75 -21.90 18.77 -11.48
CA ARG A 75 -22.41 18.87 -12.88
C ARG A 75 -23.70 19.70 -12.96
N PHE A 76 -24.55 19.58 -11.93
CA PHE A 76 -25.77 20.34 -11.79
C PHE A 76 -25.56 21.86 -11.72
N ARG A 77 -24.38 22.36 -11.30
CA ARG A 77 -24.09 23.81 -11.28
C ARG A 77 -23.86 24.38 -12.68
N PHE A 78 -23.48 23.52 -13.62
CA PHE A 78 -23.34 23.87 -15.02
C PHE A 78 -24.62 23.63 -15.81
N ILE A 79 -25.62 22.94 -15.25
CA ILE A 79 -26.94 22.81 -15.86
C ILE A 79 -27.77 24.03 -15.44
N THR A 80 -28.37 24.73 -16.41
CA THR A 80 -29.26 25.86 -16.11
C THR A 80 -30.36 25.43 -15.14
N ALA A 81 -30.69 26.27 -14.17
CA ALA A 81 -31.65 25.93 -13.12
C ALA A 81 -32.99 25.48 -13.72
N GLY A 82 -33.56 24.40 -13.16
CA GLY A 82 -34.81 23.80 -13.64
C GLY A 82 -34.65 22.88 -14.88
N LYS A 83 -33.47 22.78 -15.47
CA LYS A 83 -33.21 21.88 -16.61
C LYS A 83 -32.65 20.54 -16.11
N LYS A 84 -32.88 19.48 -16.91
CA LYS A 84 -32.44 18.10 -16.59
C LYS A 84 -31.04 17.78 -17.12
N SER A 85 -30.61 18.49 -18.14
CA SER A 85 -29.37 18.26 -18.89
C SER A 85 -28.90 19.53 -19.60
N LEU A 86 -27.66 19.50 -20.07
CA LEU A 86 -27.06 20.52 -20.92
C LEU A 86 -26.40 19.87 -22.15
N ASP A 87 -26.25 20.67 -23.21
CA ASP A 87 -25.50 20.29 -24.41
C ASP A 87 -24.41 21.32 -24.70
N VAL A 88 -23.22 20.82 -25.07
CA VAL A 88 -22.12 21.61 -25.62
C VAL A 88 -21.77 21.05 -26.98
N GLU A 89 -22.05 21.81 -28.03
CA GLU A 89 -21.71 21.48 -29.41
C GLU A 89 -20.51 22.32 -29.86
N ILE A 90 -19.50 21.66 -30.38
CA ILE A 90 -18.27 22.28 -30.88
C ILE A 90 -18.09 21.88 -32.34
N THR A 91 -17.85 22.87 -33.19
CA THR A 91 -17.37 22.67 -34.56
C THR A 91 -15.90 23.04 -34.59
N LEU A 92 -15.07 22.08 -34.98
CA LEU A 92 -13.66 22.30 -35.29
C LEU A 92 -13.48 22.35 -36.79
N HIS A 93 -12.64 23.25 -37.26
CA HIS A 93 -12.19 23.27 -38.65
C HIS A 93 -10.76 22.75 -38.71
N ASP A 94 -10.52 21.68 -39.47
CA ASP A 94 -9.17 21.17 -39.78
C ASP A 94 -8.67 21.81 -41.07
N GLU A 95 -7.81 22.82 -40.96
CA GLU A 95 -7.25 23.53 -42.12
C GLU A 95 -6.45 22.62 -43.06
N THR A 96 -5.92 21.50 -42.54
CA THR A 96 -5.07 20.59 -43.33
C THR A 96 -5.91 19.77 -44.30
N LYS A 97 -7.11 19.41 -43.86
CA LYS A 97 -8.03 18.55 -44.61
C LYS A 97 -9.23 19.32 -45.19
N ASP A 98 -9.33 20.61 -44.88
CA ASP A 98 -10.40 21.51 -45.29
C ASP A 98 -11.77 20.90 -44.97
N MET A 99 -11.98 20.54 -43.70
CA MET A 99 -13.23 19.90 -43.26
C MET A 99 -13.61 20.29 -41.84
N ASP A 100 -14.92 20.26 -41.60
CA ASP A 100 -15.49 20.53 -40.30
C ASP A 100 -15.80 19.24 -39.54
N ILE A 101 -15.44 19.25 -38.27
CA ILE A 101 -15.68 18.17 -37.32
C ILE A 101 -16.64 18.70 -36.26
N VAL A 102 -17.86 18.18 -36.26
CA VAL A 102 -18.88 18.54 -35.28
C VAL A 102 -18.99 17.44 -34.24
N PHE A 103 -18.94 17.82 -32.97
CA PHE A 103 -19.28 16.92 -31.88
C PHE A 103 -20.10 17.63 -30.82
N THR A 104 -21.03 16.88 -30.22
CA THR A 104 -21.92 17.33 -29.18
C THR A 104 -21.67 16.51 -27.93
N ARG A 105 -21.44 17.17 -26.80
CA ARG A 105 -21.38 16.53 -25.50
C ARG A 105 -22.65 16.83 -24.71
N HIS A 106 -23.36 15.77 -24.38
CA HIS A 106 -24.57 15.81 -23.56
C HIS A 106 -24.21 15.46 -22.12
N ILE A 107 -24.52 16.36 -21.19
CA ILE A 107 -24.22 16.18 -19.76
C ILE A 107 -25.52 16.21 -18.96
N THR A 108 -25.74 15.16 -18.18
CA THR A 108 -26.80 15.08 -17.18
C THR A 108 -26.20 15.11 -15.78
N LYS A 109 -27.04 15.02 -14.74
CA LYS A 109 -26.56 14.89 -13.35
C LYS A 109 -25.69 13.65 -13.15
N THR A 110 -25.92 12.57 -13.89
CA THR A 110 -25.27 11.26 -13.67
C THR A 110 -24.36 10.86 -14.83
N THR A 111 -24.71 11.25 -16.05
CA THR A 111 -24.03 10.79 -17.28
C THR A 111 -23.36 11.93 -18.04
N ASN A 112 -22.40 11.55 -18.87
CA ASN A 112 -21.69 12.43 -19.80
C ASN A 112 -21.41 11.61 -21.06
N THR A 113 -22.10 11.92 -22.15
CA THR A 113 -21.99 11.22 -23.43
C THR A 113 -21.52 12.19 -24.50
N ILE A 114 -20.64 11.71 -25.38
CA ILE A 114 -20.19 12.46 -26.56
C ILE A 114 -20.77 11.79 -27.80
N LYS A 115 -21.38 12.60 -28.66
CA LYS A 115 -21.81 12.22 -29.99
C LYS A 115 -20.91 12.95 -30.98
N ILE A 116 -20.17 12.21 -31.78
CA ILE A 116 -19.40 12.76 -32.89
C ILE A 116 -20.29 12.64 -34.11
N ASP A 117 -20.50 13.73 -34.84
CA ASP A 117 -21.29 13.68 -36.07
C ASP A 117 -20.47 12.95 -37.15
N SER A 118 -20.97 11.79 -37.57
CA SER A 118 -20.33 10.85 -38.49
C SER A 118 -20.30 11.33 -39.94
N SER A 119 -20.76 12.56 -40.22
CA SER A 119 -20.59 13.21 -41.53
C SER A 119 -19.12 13.50 -41.85
N SER A 120 -18.25 13.51 -40.83
CA SER A 120 -16.80 13.66 -41.01
C SER A 120 -16.19 12.39 -41.62
N SER A 121 -15.58 12.53 -42.79
CA SER A 121 -14.79 11.52 -43.52
C SER A 121 -13.52 11.07 -42.77
N TYR A 122 -13.43 11.34 -41.46
CA TYR A 122 -12.23 11.21 -40.66
C TYR A 122 -12.20 9.82 -40.00
N PRO A 123 -11.40 8.85 -40.51
CA PRO A 123 -11.53 7.44 -40.14
C PRO A 123 -11.06 7.11 -38.71
N ALA A 124 -10.57 8.09 -37.97
CA ALA A 124 -9.91 7.95 -36.67
C ALA A 124 -10.51 8.82 -35.56
N LEU A 125 -11.68 9.45 -35.78
CA LEU A 125 -12.37 10.25 -34.77
C LEU A 125 -13.14 9.34 -33.81
N ASP A 126 -12.52 9.01 -32.68
CA ASP A 126 -13.20 8.40 -31.54
C ASP A 126 -13.22 9.35 -30.32
N ARG A 127 -13.90 8.89 -29.26
CA ARG A 127 -13.99 9.64 -28.00
C ARG A 127 -12.60 9.89 -27.39
N GLU A 128 -11.71 8.91 -27.43
CA GLU A 128 -10.38 9.01 -26.82
C GLU A 128 -9.54 10.06 -27.56
N TYR A 129 -9.64 10.11 -28.87
CA TYR A 129 -9.00 11.11 -29.71
C TYR A 129 -9.50 12.52 -29.39
N ILE A 130 -10.82 12.77 -29.37
CA ILE A 130 -11.37 14.09 -29.02
C ILE A 130 -10.97 14.50 -27.61
N GLU A 131 -11.02 13.57 -26.66
CA GLU A 131 -10.59 13.85 -25.29
C GLU A 131 -9.11 14.19 -25.27
N ASN A 132 -8.23 13.50 -26.01
CA ASN A 132 -6.79 13.76 -26.01
C ASN A 132 -6.36 14.96 -26.88
N LEU A 133 -7.17 15.38 -27.85
CA LEU A 133 -6.94 16.53 -28.71
C LEU A 133 -6.83 17.83 -27.91
N PHE A 134 -7.53 17.92 -26.78
CA PHE A 134 -7.59 19.10 -25.92
C PHE A 134 -6.82 18.91 -24.62
N ASN A 135 -5.79 19.73 -24.41
CA ASN A 135 -5.10 19.82 -23.12
C ASN A 135 -5.45 21.14 -22.43
N VAL A 136 -6.37 21.08 -21.46
CA VAL A 136 -6.87 22.22 -20.67
C VAL A 136 -5.73 23.05 -20.09
N SER A 137 -4.66 22.38 -19.65
CA SER A 137 -3.51 23.01 -19.02
C SER A 137 -2.82 24.00 -19.96
N PHE A 138 -2.86 23.77 -21.27
CA PHE A 138 -2.30 24.70 -22.27
C PHE A 138 -3.34 25.66 -22.86
N LEU A 139 -4.59 25.64 -22.39
CA LEU A 139 -5.57 26.62 -22.83
C LEU A 139 -5.40 27.97 -22.11
N SER A 140 -5.04 28.01 -20.83
CA SER A 140 -4.72 29.27 -20.11
C SER A 140 -3.52 29.14 -19.17
N ALA A 141 -2.83 30.23 -18.85
CA ALA A 141 -1.67 30.18 -17.96
C ALA A 141 -2.09 29.89 -16.51
N THR A 142 -3.21 30.48 -16.09
CA THR A 142 -3.80 30.26 -14.77
C THR A 142 -4.00 28.77 -14.49
N HIS A 143 -4.54 28.02 -15.46
CA HIS A 143 -4.76 26.58 -15.29
C HIS A 143 -3.45 25.80 -15.26
N PHE A 144 -2.47 26.17 -16.10
CA PHE A 144 -1.14 25.55 -16.07
C PHE A 144 -0.43 25.77 -14.73
N SER A 145 -0.41 27.00 -14.23
CA SER A 145 0.29 27.37 -13.00
C SER A 145 -0.38 26.85 -11.73
N ALA A 146 -1.66 26.49 -11.81
CA ALA A 146 -2.38 25.86 -10.69
C ALA A 146 -1.97 24.39 -10.48
N LEU A 147 -1.37 23.74 -11.49
CA LEU A 147 -0.87 22.38 -11.39
C LEU A 147 0.42 22.31 -10.57
N THR A 148 0.69 21.15 -9.97
CA THR A 148 2.00 20.86 -9.38
C THR A 148 3.06 20.70 -10.48
N GLY A 149 4.34 20.89 -10.15
CA GLY A 149 5.42 20.75 -11.15
C GLY A 149 5.42 19.40 -11.86
N LYS A 150 5.11 18.31 -11.14
CA LYS A 150 4.90 16.96 -11.72
C LYS A 150 3.71 16.89 -12.67
N GLN A 151 2.59 17.53 -12.31
CA GLN A 151 1.40 17.56 -13.17
C GLN A 151 1.64 18.42 -14.42
N GLN A 152 2.41 19.50 -14.32
CA GLN A 152 2.85 20.30 -15.46
C GLN A 152 3.73 19.48 -16.41
N ALA A 153 4.71 18.74 -15.87
CA ALA A 153 5.54 17.81 -16.63
C ALA A 153 4.69 16.74 -17.34
N ALA A 154 3.74 16.13 -16.64
CA ALA A 154 2.80 15.16 -17.21
C ALA A 154 1.93 15.77 -18.31
N ALA A 155 1.47 17.02 -18.15
CA ALA A 155 0.72 17.72 -19.19
C ALA A 155 1.57 17.91 -20.46
N MET A 156 2.89 18.06 -20.33
CA MET A 156 3.84 18.11 -21.45
C MET A 156 4.15 16.74 -22.08
N GLY A 157 3.47 15.67 -21.65
CA GLY A 157 3.69 14.31 -22.15
C GLY A 157 4.88 13.59 -21.54
N ILE A 158 5.36 14.06 -20.38
CA ILE A 158 6.44 13.42 -19.63
C ILE A 158 5.81 12.44 -18.66
N ASP A 159 6.02 11.15 -18.90
CA ASP A 159 5.45 10.09 -18.09
C ASP A 159 6.55 9.33 -17.38
N THR A 160 6.69 9.56 -16.07
CA THR A 160 7.61 8.81 -15.20
C THR A 160 6.92 7.70 -14.43
N ALA A 161 5.61 7.48 -14.60
CA ALA A 161 4.84 6.58 -13.75
C ALA A 161 5.36 5.15 -13.77
N GLY A 162 5.85 4.67 -14.93
CA GLY A 162 6.46 3.34 -15.04
C GLY A 162 7.75 3.20 -14.21
N TYR A 163 8.64 4.21 -14.25
CA TYR A 163 9.85 4.22 -13.44
C TYR A 163 9.52 4.34 -11.95
N ASP A 164 8.58 5.22 -11.61
CA ASP A 164 8.20 5.49 -10.22
C ASP A 164 7.55 4.25 -9.59
N GLU A 165 6.72 3.51 -10.34
CA GLU A 165 6.10 2.26 -9.88
C GLU A 165 7.13 1.13 -9.72
N ASN A 166 8.03 0.96 -10.70
CA ASN A 166 9.10 -0.04 -10.59
C ASN A 166 10.02 0.25 -9.39
N LEU A 167 10.35 1.52 -9.17
CA LEU A 167 11.15 1.94 -8.01
C LEU A 167 10.39 1.71 -6.70
N ARG A 168 9.08 1.94 -6.66
CA ARG A 168 8.22 1.66 -5.50
C ARG A 168 8.24 0.17 -5.15
N ILE A 169 8.05 -0.70 -6.14
CA ILE A 169 8.10 -2.16 -5.96
C ILE A 169 9.46 -2.58 -5.42
N LYS A 170 10.57 -2.11 -6.03
CA LYS A 170 11.92 -2.49 -5.59
C LYS A 170 12.26 -1.98 -4.19
N LYS A 171 11.79 -0.78 -3.82
CA LYS A 171 11.92 -0.28 -2.44
C LYS A 171 11.17 -1.14 -1.44
N GLU A 172 10.01 -1.67 -1.80
CA GLU A 172 9.26 -2.57 -0.93
C GLU A 172 9.95 -3.94 -0.80
N ASP A 173 10.46 -4.52 -1.89
CA ASP A 173 11.30 -5.71 -1.87
C ASP A 173 12.50 -5.53 -0.90
N ALA A 174 13.21 -4.40 -1.00
CA ALA A 174 14.35 -4.08 -0.13
C ALA A 174 13.97 -3.96 1.35
N LYS A 175 12.77 -3.45 1.68
CA LYS A 175 12.27 -3.47 3.06
C LYS A 175 12.04 -4.90 3.54
N GLY A 176 11.52 -5.77 2.66
CA GLY A 176 11.39 -7.20 2.90
C GLY A 176 12.72 -7.83 3.33
N TYR A 177 13.76 -7.70 2.50
CA TYR A 177 15.09 -8.24 2.79
C TYR A 177 15.68 -7.69 4.09
N ARG A 178 15.59 -6.38 4.35
CA ARG A 178 16.07 -5.78 5.61
C ARG A 178 15.35 -6.35 6.83
N ARG A 179 14.04 -6.59 6.73
CA ARG A 179 13.26 -7.19 7.80
C ARG A 179 13.71 -8.63 8.06
N ASP A 180 13.99 -9.40 7.00
CA ASP A 180 14.40 -10.79 7.14
C ASP A 180 15.83 -10.90 7.68
N ILE A 181 16.77 -10.06 7.25
CA ILE A 181 18.10 -9.91 7.87
C ILE A 181 17.96 -9.56 9.36
N LYS A 182 17.07 -8.62 9.72
CA LYS A 182 16.84 -8.23 11.11
C LYS A 182 16.25 -9.37 11.96
N LYS A 183 15.41 -10.23 11.38
CA LYS A 183 14.85 -11.39 12.09
C LYS A 183 15.92 -12.43 12.45
N ILE A 184 16.92 -12.61 11.59
CA ILE A 184 18.06 -13.51 11.87
C ILE A 184 18.86 -12.98 13.08
N GLY A 185 18.98 -11.65 13.18
CA GLY A 185 19.62 -10.99 14.31
C GLY A 185 21.15 -11.01 14.24
N GLU A 186 21.77 -10.80 15.39
CA GLU A 186 23.22 -10.87 15.54
C GLU A 186 23.63 -12.32 15.83
N LEU A 187 24.45 -12.88 14.94
CA LEU A 187 24.95 -14.25 15.05
C LEU A 187 26.29 -14.20 15.79
N VAL A 188 26.34 -14.84 16.97
CA VAL A 188 27.59 -14.99 17.73
C VAL A 188 28.38 -16.15 17.14
N PRO A 189 29.65 -15.96 16.74
CA PRO A 189 30.51 -17.05 16.27
C PRO A 189 30.61 -18.17 17.32
N VAL A 190 30.38 -19.41 16.89
CA VAL A 190 30.49 -20.62 17.72
C VAL A 190 31.63 -21.48 17.19
N GLU A 191 32.40 -22.11 18.07
CA GLU A 191 33.45 -23.05 17.68
C GLU A 191 32.87 -24.30 17.02
N GLU A 192 33.55 -24.78 15.98
CA GLU A 192 33.18 -26.00 15.27
C GLU A 192 33.31 -27.21 16.21
N CYS A 193 32.23 -27.98 16.33
CA CYS A 193 32.17 -29.17 17.18
C CYS A 193 31.71 -30.36 16.33
N GLU A 194 32.09 -31.58 16.73
CA GLU A 194 31.61 -32.81 16.11
C GLU A 194 30.52 -33.45 16.96
N LYS A 195 29.51 -34.03 16.29
CA LYS A 195 28.44 -34.79 16.95
C LYS A 195 28.99 -36.12 17.45
N LYS A 196 28.87 -36.38 18.76
CA LYS A 196 29.29 -37.63 19.40
C LYS A 196 28.09 -38.54 19.66
N ASP A 197 28.25 -39.84 19.41
CA ASP A 197 27.21 -40.84 19.66
C ASP A 197 27.17 -41.23 21.15
N ILE A 198 26.01 -41.06 21.77
CA ILE A 198 25.77 -41.29 23.19
C ILE A 198 25.14 -42.67 23.47
N LYS A 199 24.69 -43.39 22.44
CA LYS A 199 23.86 -44.60 22.61
C LYS A 199 24.58 -45.72 23.36
N ALA A 200 25.87 -45.92 23.08
CA ALA A 200 26.66 -46.96 23.72
C ALA A 200 26.87 -46.68 25.22
N LEU A 201 27.12 -45.41 25.57
CA LEU A 201 27.33 -44.97 26.95
C LEU A 201 26.04 -45.01 27.78
N GLN A 202 24.90 -44.64 27.20
CA GLN A 202 23.59 -44.79 27.86
C GLN A 202 23.26 -46.26 28.16
N LEU A 203 23.64 -47.18 27.27
CA LEU A 203 23.47 -48.61 27.48
C LEU A 203 24.36 -49.13 28.63
N GLN A 204 25.61 -48.67 28.69
CA GLN A 204 26.54 -48.99 29.78
C GLN A 204 26.07 -48.42 31.12
N HIS A 205 25.61 -47.16 31.15
CA HIS A 205 25.05 -46.53 32.34
C HIS A 205 23.86 -47.33 32.88
N LYS A 206 22.91 -47.69 32.01
CA LYS A 206 21.75 -48.50 32.39
C LYS A 206 22.16 -49.86 33.00
N ALA A 207 23.11 -50.55 32.37
CA ALA A 207 23.62 -51.83 32.87
C ALA A 207 24.32 -51.70 34.23
N ALA A 208 25.14 -50.65 34.43
CA ALA A 208 25.81 -50.38 35.70
C ALA A 208 24.79 -50.05 36.82
N THR A 209 23.76 -49.28 36.49
CA THR A 209 22.69 -48.93 37.44
C THR A 209 21.91 -50.18 37.89
N GLU A 210 21.54 -51.04 36.93
CA GLU A 210 20.83 -52.31 37.21
C GLU A 210 21.68 -53.26 38.06
N HIS A 211 23.00 -53.34 37.79
CA HIS A 211 23.94 -54.10 38.59
C HIS A 211 24.01 -53.58 40.04
N ASN A 212 24.23 -52.28 40.24
CA ASN A 212 24.35 -51.68 41.57
C ASN A 212 23.06 -51.77 42.39
N GLN A 213 21.88 -51.67 41.76
CA GLN A 213 20.60 -51.92 42.43
C GLN A 213 20.47 -53.37 42.91
N THR A 214 20.97 -54.32 42.11
CA THR A 214 20.96 -55.75 42.47
C THR A 214 21.91 -56.02 43.64
N GLN A 215 23.13 -55.48 43.61
CA GLN A 215 24.09 -55.62 44.71
C GLN A 215 23.60 -54.97 46.01
N THR A 216 22.95 -53.80 45.92
CA THR A 216 22.36 -53.13 47.09
C THR A 216 21.28 -54.00 47.75
N LYS A 217 20.41 -54.64 46.95
CA LYS A 217 19.40 -55.58 47.46
C LYS A 217 20.02 -56.81 48.12
N LEU A 218 21.05 -57.39 47.51
CA LEU A 218 21.78 -58.53 48.06
C LEU A 218 22.49 -58.17 49.38
N THR A 219 23.11 -56.99 49.45
CA THR A 219 23.78 -56.49 50.65
C THR A 219 22.79 -56.24 51.79
N ALA A 220 21.62 -55.65 51.49
CA ALA A 220 20.56 -55.46 52.47
C ALA A 220 20.02 -56.80 53.00
N GLN A 221 19.83 -57.79 52.12
CA GLN A 221 19.41 -59.15 52.52
C GLN A 221 20.46 -59.84 53.39
N LEU A 222 21.75 -59.72 53.05
CA LEU A 222 22.84 -60.26 53.86
C LEU A 222 22.96 -59.58 55.22
N SER A 223 22.74 -58.27 55.31
CA SER A 223 22.70 -57.55 56.59
C SER A 223 21.59 -58.12 57.47
N THR A 224 20.36 -58.24 56.95
CA THR A 224 19.23 -58.79 57.71
C THR A 224 19.48 -60.23 58.17
N LEU A 225 20.18 -61.04 57.37
CA LEU A 225 20.56 -62.40 57.76
C LEU A 225 21.67 -62.43 58.82
N ARG A 226 22.62 -61.49 58.78
CA ARG A 226 23.64 -61.34 59.82
C ARG A 226 23.02 -60.94 61.16
N ASP A 227 22.15 -59.94 61.15
CA ASP A 227 21.45 -59.47 62.35
C ASP A 227 20.67 -60.64 62.99
N LYS A 228 19.97 -61.45 62.18
CA LYS A 228 19.28 -62.65 62.66
C LYS A 228 20.20 -63.71 63.26
N VAL A 229 21.41 -63.89 62.73
CA VAL A 229 22.37 -64.84 63.29
C VAL A 229 22.92 -64.33 64.62
N GLU A 230 23.16 -63.02 64.72
CA GLU A 230 23.62 -62.38 65.95
C GLU A 230 22.55 -62.49 67.06
N ASP A 231 21.28 -62.19 66.75
CA ASP A 231 20.14 -62.38 67.67
C ASP A 231 20.05 -63.84 68.16
N LEU A 232 20.19 -64.81 67.25
CA LEU A 232 20.15 -66.23 67.60
C LEU A 232 21.35 -66.66 68.46
N ASP A 233 22.54 -66.12 68.20
CA ASP A 233 23.73 -66.40 69.00
C ASP A 233 23.59 -65.79 70.42
N GLU A 234 22.99 -64.61 70.56
CA GLU A 234 22.63 -64.02 71.86
C GLU A 234 21.60 -64.87 72.61
N ASP A 235 20.53 -65.30 71.95
CA ASP A 235 19.51 -66.19 72.52
C ASP A 235 20.12 -67.54 72.97
N ILE A 236 21.03 -68.11 72.18
CA ILE A 236 21.76 -69.34 72.54
C ILE A 236 22.61 -69.10 73.78
N ASN A 237 23.34 -68.00 73.85
CA ASN A 237 24.17 -67.68 75.01
C ASN A 237 23.31 -67.47 76.27
N HIS A 238 22.18 -66.78 76.14
CA HIS A 238 21.20 -66.65 77.23
C HIS A 238 20.67 -68.02 77.67
N ALA A 239 20.28 -68.87 76.73
CA ALA A 239 19.82 -70.23 77.01
C ALA A 239 20.91 -71.09 77.67
N ILE A 240 22.19 -70.95 77.28
CA ILE A 240 23.32 -71.64 77.94
C ILE A 240 23.46 -71.16 79.39
N THR A 241 23.33 -69.85 79.63
CA THR A 241 23.46 -69.25 80.96
C THR A 241 22.31 -69.70 81.87
N ASP A 242 21.08 -69.76 81.35
CA ASP A 242 19.90 -70.27 82.06
C ASP A 242 19.94 -71.81 82.25
N PHE A 243 20.55 -72.53 81.31
CA PHE A 243 20.76 -73.98 81.37
C PHE A 243 21.69 -74.40 82.51
N GLU A 244 22.74 -73.61 82.79
CA GLU A 244 23.60 -73.83 83.97
C GLU A 244 22.83 -73.70 85.29
N ALA A 245 21.73 -72.94 85.31
CA ALA A 245 20.86 -72.75 86.48
C ALA A 245 19.79 -73.85 86.67
N THR A 246 19.43 -74.64 85.64
CA THR A 246 18.28 -75.58 85.69
C THR A 246 18.51 -76.93 84.97
N ARG A 247 19.71 -77.51 85.15
CA ARG A 247 20.23 -78.75 84.52
C ARG A 247 19.40 -80.06 84.62
N ALA A 248 18.20 -80.08 85.21
CA ALA A 248 17.39 -81.30 85.31
C ALA A 248 16.07 -81.31 84.52
N ALA A 249 15.67 -80.24 83.83
CA ALA A 249 14.34 -80.17 83.19
C ALA A 249 14.29 -79.88 81.67
N HIS A 250 15.39 -79.55 80.99
CA HIS A 250 15.33 -79.02 79.61
C HIS A 250 16.28 -79.70 78.61
N GLU A 251 16.13 -81.02 78.42
CA GLU A 251 16.86 -81.77 77.37
C GLU A 251 16.18 -81.70 75.97
N GLN A 252 14.92 -81.27 75.87
CA GLN A 252 14.20 -81.20 74.58
C GLN A 252 14.27 -79.84 73.87
N HIS A 253 14.58 -78.74 74.55
CA HIS A 253 14.54 -77.40 73.94
C HIS A 253 15.81 -77.07 73.11
N ILE A 254 16.97 -77.64 73.50
CA ILE A 254 18.27 -77.42 72.85
C ILE A 254 18.35 -78.02 71.43
N ALA A 255 17.56 -79.06 71.14
CA ALA A 255 17.57 -79.70 69.82
C ALA A 255 16.89 -78.85 68.74
N VAL A 256 15.82 -78.12 69.09
CA VAL A 256 15.05 -77.29 68.15
C VAL A 256 15.84 -76.06 67.71
N LEU A 257 16.51 -75.38 68.65
CA LEU A 257 17.29 -74.16 68.35
C LEU A 257 18.56 -74.44 67.52
N ASN A 258 19.17 -75.62 67.67
CA ASN A 258 20.32 -76.01 66.85
C ASN A 258 19.94 -76.32 65.40
N GLU A 259 18.74 -76.82 65.13
CA GLU A 259 18.28 -77.12 63.77
C GLU A 259 17.94 -75.82 63.00
N GLU A 260 17.40 -74.81 63.69
CA GLU A 260 17.16 -73.47 63.13
C GLU A 260 18.47 -72.72 62.83
N ARG A 261 19.47 -72.81 63.73
CA ARG A 261 20.82 -72.25 63.51
C ARG A 261 21.52 -72.88 62.30
N ILE A 262 21.44 -74.19 62.13
CA ILE A 262 22.04 -74.87 60.97
C ILE A 262 21.37 -74.41 59.67
N THR A 263 20.04 -74.27 59.67
CA THR A 263 19.28 -73.79 58.50
C THR A 263 19.63 -72.34 58.14
N ALA A 264 19.76 -71.46 59.14
CA ALA A 264 20.20 -70.07 58.93
C ALA A 264 21.67 -69.97 58.46
N SER A 265 22.58 -70.79 59.02
CA SER A 265 24.01 -70.77 58.63
C SER A 265 24.27 -71.36 57.24
N THR A 266 23.41 -72.28 56.78
CA THR A 266 23.51 -72.88 55.43
C THR A 266 23.02 -71.90 54.36
N GLY A 267 22.01 -71.09 54.67
CA GLY A 267 21.55 -69.99 53.79
C GLY A 267 22.60 -68.90 53.57
N ILE A 268 23.53 -68.68 54.51
CA ILE A 268 24.63 -67.71 54.37
C ILE A 268 25.75 -68.21 53.44
N LYS A 269 25.95 -69.53 53.31
CA LYS A 269 26.97 -70.11 52.43
C LYS A 269 26.57 -70.18 50.94
N GLU A 270 25.29 -70.00 50.63
CA GLU A 270 24.77 -69.98 49.25
C GLU A 270 24.68 -68.57 48.63
N PHE A 271 24.99 -67.50 49.37
CA PHE A 271 25.10 -66.18 48.76
C PHE A 271 26.36 -66.11 47.89
N VAL A 272 26.14 -65.97 46.59
CA VAL A 272 27.16 -65.65 45.59
C VAL A 272 27.93 -64.41 46.07
N ALA A 273 29.26 -64.43 45.91
CA ALA A 273 30.13 -63.34 46.32
C ALA A 273 29.58 -62.00 45.80
N ILE A 274 29.33 -61.06 46.71
CA ILE A 274 28.97 -59.68 46.34
C ILE A 274 30.16 -59.13 45.54
N GLU A 275 29.93 -58.85 44.26
CA GLU A 275 30.90 -58.17 43.41
C GLU A 275 30.92 -56.69 43.78
N ASP A 276 32.09 -56.06 43.67
CA ASP A 276 32.25 -54.65 43.98
C ASP A 276 31.33 -53.80 43.08
N PRO A 277 30.66 -52.76 43.63
CA PRO A 277 29.79 -51.90 42.85
C PRO A 277 30.57 -51.23 41.71
N VAL A 278 29.96 -51.16 40.52
CA VAL A 278 30.57 -50.49 39.37
C VAL A 278 30.49 -48.97 39.59
N PRO A 279 31.59 -48.22 39.54
CA PRO A 279 31.56 -46.77 39.70
C PRO A 279 30.84 -46.12 38.52
N ILE A 280 29.70 -45.47 38.78
CA ILE A 280 28.84 -44.82 37.78
C ILE A 280 29.34 -43.41 37.43
N GLU A 281 29.96 -42.72 38.37
CA GLU A 281 30.49 -41.34 38.24
C GLU A 281 31.36 -41.09 36.98
N PRO A 282 32.27 -41.98 36.56
CA PRO A 282 33.00 -41.77 35.30
C PRO A 282 32.11 -41.85 34.06
N ILE A 283 31.08 -42.70 34.05
CA ILE A 283 30.12 -42.83 32.95
C ILE A 283 29.23 -41.59 32.87
N ASP A 284 28.79 -41.06 34.02
CA ASP A 284 28.00 -39.83 34.09
C ASP A 284 28.76 -38.62 33.57
N LYS A 285 30.05 -38.50 33.93
CA LYS A 285 30.91 -37.42 33.46
C LYS A 285 31.08 -37.48 31.94
N GLU A 286 31.31 -38.67 31.38
CA GLU A 286 31.48 -38.85 29.94
C GLU A 286 30.18 -38.57 29.17
N ILE A 287 29.02 -38.94 29.74
CA ILE A 287 27.71 -38.58 29.20
C ILE A 287 27.52 -37.06 29.20
N ALA A 288 27.85 -36.37 30.29
CA ALA A 288 27.74 -34.92 30.40
C ALA A 288 28.62 -34.20 29.36
N ASP A 289 29.87 -34.62 29.21
CA ASP A 289 30.82 -34.07 28.23
C ASP A 289 30.31 -34.26 26.78
N ILE A 290 29.66 -35.40 26.47
CA ILE A 290 29.05 -35.66 25.16
C ILE A 290 27.80 -34.81 24.94
N VAL A 291 26.96 -34.63 25.95
CA VAL A 291 25.77 -33.77 25.86
C VAL A 291 26.20 -32.33 25.58
N GLU A 292 27.15 -31.80 26.33
CA GLU A 292 27.69 -30.44 26.12
C GLU A 292 28.29 -30.29 24.71
N SER A 293 29.09 -31.27 24.27
CA SER A 293 29.64 -31.30 22.91
C SER A 293 28.55 -31.29 21.82
N ASN A 294 27.46 -32.04 22.02
CA ASN A 294 26.34 -32.11 21.09
C ASN A 294 25.49 -30.83 21.10
N GLU A 295 25.28 -30.20 22.26
CA GLU A 295 24.65 -28.89 22.34
C GLU A 295 25.44 -27.84 21.57
N ASN A 296 26.77 -27.84 21.70
CA ASN A 296 27.64 -26.94 20.96
C ASN A 296 27.62 -27.23 19.45
N TYR A 297 27.55 -28.51 19.04
CA TYR A 297 27.31 -28.89 17.63
C TYR A 297 26.01 -28.27 17.08
N PHE A 298 24.88 -28.39 17.80
CA PHE A 298 23.61 -27.83 17.32
C PHE A 298 23.62 -26.31 17.29
N LYS A 299 24.31 -25.65 18.24
CA LYS A 299 24.54 -24.20 18.19
C LYS A 299 25.36 -23.81 16.95
N TYR A 300 26.41 -24.56 16.63
CA TYR A 300 27.24 -24.34 15.44
C TYR A 300 26.45 -24.54 14.13
N GLU A 301 25.65 -25.60 14.01
CA GLU A 301 24.80 -25.83 12.82
C GLU A 301 23.74 -24.74 12.64
N THR A 302 23.13 -24.29 13.74
CA THR A 302 22.19 -23.16 13.73
C THR A 302 22.88 -21.88 13.30
N TYR A 303 24.08 -21.62 13.83
CA TYR A 303 24.91 -20.49 13.43
C TYR A 303 25.25 -20.53 11.93
N LYS A 304 25.71 -21.68 11.42
CA LYS A 304 26.09 -21.87 10.02
C LYS A 304 24.91 -21.68 9.07
N THR A 305 23.75 -22.24 9.42
CA THR A 305 22.52 -22.07 8.64
C THR A 305 22.07 -20.61 8.63
N GLY A 306 22.03 -19.97 9.81
CA GLY A 306 21.67 -18.55 9.92
C GLY A 306 22.66 -17.63 9.19
N LEU A 307 23.96 -17.96 9.19
CA LEU A 307 24.98 -17.20 8.48
C LEU A 307 24.76 -17.29 6.97
N ALA A 308 24.54 -18.49 6.43
CA ALA A 308 24.27 -18.69 5.01
C ALA A 308 22.99 -17.97 4.56
N GLU A 309 21.91 -18.04 5.34
CA GLU A 309 20.66 -17.31 5.06
C GLU A 309 20.87 -15.79 5.10
N LYS A 310 21.65 -15.29 6.06
CA LYS A 310 21.96 -13.87 6.19
C LYS A 310 22.76 -13.37 5.00
N GLU A 311 23.81 -14.09 4.60
CA GLU A 311 24.64 -13.77 3.43
C GLU A 311 23.79 -13.75 2.14
N GLU A 312 22.88 -14.72 1.98
CA GLU A 312 21.97 -14.78 0.84
C GLU A 312 21.04 -13.55 0.78
N PHE A 313 20.40 -13.17 1.90
CA PHE A 313 19.54 -11.98 1.95
C PHE A 313 20.32 -10.68 1.75
N GLU A 314 21.56 -10.60 2.25
CA GLU A 314 22.45 -9.45 2.00
C GLU A 314 22.81 -9.36 0.51
N GLU A 315 23.07 -10.48 -0.17
CA GLU A 315 23.30 -10.50 -1.62
C GLU A 315 22.06 -10.03 -2.40
N TYR A 316 20.86 -10.52 -2.04
CA TYR A 316 19.62 -10.06 -2.66
C TYR A 316 19.36 -8.57 -2.41
N LEU A 317 19.62 -8.08 -1.19
CA LEU A 317 19.49 -6.66 -0.87
C LEU A 317 20.44 -5.82 -1.73
N ASN A 318 21.71 -6.22 -1.85
CA ASN A 318 22.70 -5.51 -2.66
C ASN A 318 22.33 -5.49 -4.15
N LYS A 319 21.92 -6.64 -4.71
CA LYS A 319 21.40 -6.71 -6.10
C LYS A 319 20.19 -5.80 -6.29
N ASN A 320 19.26 -5.79 -5.34
CA ASN A 320 18.07 -4.94 -5.41
C ASN A 320 18.41 -3.44 -5.36
N LEU A 321 19.36 -3.04 -4.51
CA LEU A 321 19.83 -1.64 -4.43
C LEU A 321 20.52 -1.18 -5.72
N LEU A 322 21.28 -2.06 -6.38
CA LEU A 322 21.84 -1.77 -7.71
C LEU A 322 20.72 -1.56 -8.74
N LEU A 323 19.70 -2.43 -8.77
CA LEU A 323 18.55 -2.25 -9.67
C LEU A 323 17.78 -0.95 -9.40
N GLN A 324 17.63 -0.54 -8.12
CA GLN A 324 17.02 0.75 -7.79
C GLN A 324 17.82 1.92 -8.38
N LYS A 325 19.15 1.85 -8.29
CA LYS A 325 20.03 2.87 -8.86
C LYS A 325 19.93 2.90 -10.39
N ASP A 326 19.94 1.75 -11.05
CA ASP A 326 19.80 1.66 -12.50
C ASP A 326 18.46 2.28 -12.97
N ILE A 327 17.34 1.97 -12.30
CA ILE A 327 16.04 2.58 -12.59
C ILE A 327 16.07 4.11 -12.38
N GLN A 328 16.75 4.59 -11.35
CA GLN A 328 16.90 6.02 -11.10
C GLN A 328 17.74 6.71 -12.18
N ASP A 329 18.83 6.09 -12.62
CA ASP A 329 19.71 6.61 -13.66
C ASP A 329 19.00 6.59 -15.02
N GLU A 330 18.23 5.54 -15.35
CA GLU A 330 17.36 5.48 -16.52
C GLU A 330 16.28 6.57 -16.48
N ARG A 331 15.61 6.73 -15.34
CA ARG A 331 14.62 7.80 -15.13
C ARG A 331 15.26 9.18 -15.33
N ARG A 332 16.45 9.42 -14.77
CA ARG A 332 17.17 10.69 -14.93
C ARG A 332 17.57 10.92 -16.39
N ALA A 333 18.09 9.90 -17.07
CA ALA A 333 18.44 9.98 -18.49
C ALA A 333 17.21 10.28 -19.35
N TYR A 334 16.07 9.65 -19.06
CA TYR A 334 14.79 9.96 -19.70
C TYR A 334 14.40 11.43 -19.50
N LEU A 335 14.47 11.95 -18.27
CA LEU A 335 14.14 13.34 -17.97
C LEU A 335 15.07 14.33 -18.69
N ILE A 336 16.39 14.09 -18.67
CA ILE A 336 17.39 14.92 -19.37
C ILE A 336 17.19 14.89 -20.89
N SER A 337 16.77 13.75 -21.44
CA SER A 337 16.51 13.63 -22.89
C SER A 337 15.36 14.52 -23.37
N LYS A 338 14.48 14.98 -22.46
CA LYS A 338 13.37 15.87 -22.79
C LYS A 338 13.85 17.31 -22.86
N SER A 339 14.19 17.77 -24.07
CA SER A 339 14.37 19.19 -24.36
C SER A 339 13.09 19.80 -24.91
N PHE A 340 12.69 20.94 -24.37
CA PHE A 340 11.49 21.68 -24.80
C PHE A 340 11.82 22.86 -25.73
N GLY A 341 13.08 23.01 -26.13
CA GLY A 341 13.51 24.15 -26.97
C GLY A 341 13.38 25.53 -26.30
N ILE A 342 13.13 25.57 -24.98
CA ILE A 342 13.01 26.80 -24.19
C ILE A 342 14.20 26.85 -23.23
N LYS A 343 15.03 27.89 -23.37
CA LYS A 343 16.23 28.06 -22.54
C LYS A 343 15.87 28.05 -21.04
N GLY A 344 16.50 27.18 -20.27
CA GLY A 344 16.33 27.06 -18.82
C GLY A 344 15.03 26.37 -18.38
N LEU A 345 14.23 25.83 -19.30
CA LEU A 345 13.07 24.99 -18.95
C LEU A 345 13.56 23.53 -18.86
N GLN A 346 13.41 22.91 -17.70
CA GLN A 346 13.92 21.57 -17.44
C GLN A 346 13.02 20.79 -16.48
N ILE A 347 13.28 19.49 -16.34
CA ILE A 347 12.71 18.66 -15.29
C ILE A 347 13.77 18.41 -14.22
N ASP A 348 13.45 18.71 -12.97
CA ASP A 348 14.34 18.43 -11.85
C ASP A 348 14.37 16.93 -11.49
N GLU A 349 15.21 16.56 -10.52
CA GLU A 349 15.35 15.16 -10.09
C GLU A 349 14.06 14.58 -9.50
N ASP A 350 13.23 15.44 -8.91
CA ASP A 350 11.95 15.05 -8.35
C ASP A 350 10.89 14.83 -9.44
N GLY A 351 11.12 15.29 -10.68
CA GLY A 351 10.17 15.20 -11.78
C GLY A 351 9.30 16.45 -11.95
N ASN A 352 9.64 17.57 -11.32
CA ASN A 352 8.94 18.83 -11.49
C ASN A 352 9.44 19.58 -12.72
N LEU A 353 8.51 20.16 -13.47
CA LEU A 353 8.84 21.17 -14.47
C LEU A 353 9.27 22.48 -13.80
N THR A 354 10.49 22.91 -14.09
CA THR A 354 11.07 24.15 -13.56
C THR A 354 11.62 25.02 -14.68
N LYS A 355 11.62 26.34 -14.42
CA LYS A 355 12.28 27.34 -15.26
C LYS A 355 13.34 28.04 -14.41
N ASP A 356 14.60 27.88 -14.78
CA ASP A 356 15.76 28.38 -14.01
C ASP A 356 15.66 27.96 -12.52
N ASP A 357 15.41 26.66 -12.30
CA ASP A 357 15.24 26.02 -10.99
C ASP A 357 14.06 26.53 -10.14
N LYS A 358 13.13 27.28 -10.76
CA LYS A 358 11.91 27.76 -10.11
C LYS A 358 10.67 27.09 -10.69
N LEU A 359 9.69 26.83 -9.83
CA LEU A 359 8.39 26.30 -10.27
C LEU A 359 7.64 27.34 -11.12
N ILE A 360 6.94 26.89 -12.16
CA ILE A 360 6.19 27.75 -13.09
C ILE A 360 4.84 28.11 -12.48
N ARG A 361 4.87 28.92 -11.43
CA ARG A 361 3.70 29.43 -10.69
C ARG A 361 4.06 30.66 -9.86
N GLU A 362 3.04 31.34 -9.34
CA GLU A 362 3.23 32.38 -8.33
C GLU A 362 3.83 31.78 -7.03
N PRO A 363 4.67 32.52 -6.28
CA PRO A 363 5.10 33.91 -6.52
C PRO A 363 6.36 34.03 -7.40
N TYR A 364 6.90 32.94 -7.94
CA TYR A 364 8.18 32.95 -8.67
C TYR A 364 8.14 33.71 -9.99
N PHE A 365 6.96 33.75 -10.61
CA PHE A 365 6.68 34.45 -11.85
C PHE A 365 5.39 35.26 -11.68
N SER A 366 5.38 36.49 -12.18
CA SER A 366 4.16 37.30 -12.26
C SER A 366 3.16 36.71 -13.26
N LYS A 367 1.88 37.11 -13.16
CA LYS A 367 0.82 36.66 -14.10
C LYS A 367 1.18 36.92 -15.57
N GLY A 368 1.78 38.06 -15.86
CA GLY A 368 2.20 38.41 -17.22
C GLY A 368 3.34 37.52 -17.72
N GLU A 369 4.34 37.27 -16.88
CA GLU A 369 5.45 36.35 -17.21
C GLU A 369 4.96 34.92 -17.39
N LEU A 370 4.03 34.45 -16.55
CA LEU A 370 3.40 33.15 -16.69
C LEU A 370 2.65 33.03 -18.02
N GLU A 371 1.91 34.06 -18.43
CA GLU A 371 1.18 34.03 -19.71
C GLU A 371 2.14 33.90 -20.89
N VAL A 372 3.22 34.67 -20.91
CA VAL A 372 4.24 34.59 -21.97
C VAL A 372 4.97 33.24 -21.94
N LEU A 373 5.35 32.75 -20.76
CA LEU A 373 6.07 31.48 -20.60
C LEU A 373 5.21 30.30 -21.02
N VAL A 374 3.97 30.21 -20.54
CA VAL A 374 3.06 29.10 -20.87
C VAL A 374 2.67 29.14 -22.35
N ALA A 375 2.48 30.33 -22.94
CA ALA A 375 2.28 30.45 -24.38
C ALA A 375 3.49 29.93 -25.18
N ARG A 376 4.72 30.23 -24.74
CA ARG A 376 5.94 29.67 -25.35
C ARG A 376 5.98 28.15 -25.23
N ILE A 377 5.61 27.60 -24.08
CA ILE A 377 5.53 26.15 -23.87
C ILE A 377 4.52 25.53 -24.85
N ALA A 378 3.31 26.08 -24.93
CA ALA A 378 2.29 25.60 -25.87
C ALA A 378 2.77 25.67 -27.33
N MET A 379 3.43 26.76 -27.73
CA MET A 379 4.02 26.89 -29.06
C MET A 379 5.14 25.88 -29.34
N ALA A 380 5.94 25.53 -28.33
CA ALA A 380 7.01 24.55 -28.46
C ALA A 380 6.47 23.12 -28.58
N LEU A 381 5.37 22.81 -27.88
CA LEU A 381 4.69 21.51 -27.99
C LEU A 381 3.98 21.33 -29.34
N ASN A 382 3.59 22.43 -30.00
CA ASN A 382 2.88 22.45 -31.28
C ASN A 382 1.68 21.47 -31.31
N PRO A 383 0.68 21.68 -30.42
CA PRO A 383 -0.51 20.83 -30.36
C PRO A 383 -1.29 20.87 -31.67
N GLU A 384 -2.06 19.80 -31.93
CA GLU A 384 -2.94 19.68 -33.09
C GLU A 384 -4.11 20.70 -33.04
N LEU A 385 -4.68 20.92 -31.85
CA LEU A 385 -5.63 22.00 -31.61
C LEU A 385 -4.88 23.25 -31.16
N LYS A 386 -4.79 24.23 -32.06
CA LYS A 386 -4.00 25.45 -31.86
C LYS A 386 -4.87 26.58 -31.33
N VAL A 387 -5.37 26.43 -30.10
CA VAL A 387 -6.20 27.45 -29.45
C VAL A 387 -5.59 27.88 -28.12
N ARG A 388 -5.63 29.19 -27.85
CA ARG A 388 -5.18 29.76 -26.58
C ARG A 388 -6.20 30.76 -26.04
N PHE A 389 -6.58 30.59 -24.76
CA PHE A 389 -7.44 31.51 -24.02
C PHE A 389 -6.61 32.38 -23.06
N ILE A 390 -6.78 33.69 -23.15
CA ILE A 390 -6.10 34.68 -22.31
C ILE A 390 -7.14 35.46 -21.49
N ASP A 391 -7.33 35.04 -20.24
CA ASP A 391 -8.40 35.53 -19.35
C ASP A 391 -8.19 37.00 -18.89
N ASN A 392 -6.92 37.40 -18.74
CA ASN A 392 -6.54 38.72 -18.23
C ASN A 392 -5.65 39.46 -19.22
N PHE A 393 -6.09 39.53 -20.48
CA PHE A 393 -5.32 40.13 -21.55
C PHE A 393 -4.94 41.60 -21.26
N GLU A 394 -5.83 42.32 -20.58
CA GLU A 394 -5.65 43.72 -20.15
C GLU A 394 -4.58 43.93 -19.06
N LEU A 395 -4.11 42.87 -18.39
CA LEU A 395 -3.02 42.98 -17.40
C LEU A 395 -1.62 42.99 -18.03
N LEU A 396 -1.52 42.68 -19.32
CA LEU A 396 -0.29 42.82 -20.09
C LEU A 396 -0.19 44.25 -20.61
N ASP A 397 1.01 44.82 -20.66
CA ASP A 397 1.24 46.07 -21.40
C ASP A 397 1.06 45.88 -22.91
N ASP A 398 0.73 46.96 -23.62
CA ASP A 398 0.41 46.94 -25.06
C ASP A 398 1.52 46.32 -25.92
N ASP A 399 2.79 46.55 -25.56
CA ASP A 399 3.94 45.98 -26.28
C ASP A 399 4.00 44.45 -26.10
N ASN A 400 3.80 43.96 -24.88
CA ASN A 400 3.77 42.53 -24.60
C ASN A 400 2.53 41.85 -25.16
N GLN A 401 1.37 42.51 -25.15
CA GLN A 401 0.15 42.07 -25.83
C GLN A 401 0.40 41.87 -27.33
N ALA A 402 0.95 42.89 -28.00
CA ALA A 402 1.25 42.83 -29.44
C ALA A 402 2.27 41.75 -29.77
N LYS A 403 3.34 41.61 -28.98
CA LYS A 403 4.35 40.55 -29.16
C LYS A 403 3.74 39.16 -28.98
N LEU A 404 2.93 38.96 -27.94
CA LEU A 404 2.30 37.67 -27.65
C LEU A 404 1.35 37.26 -28.77
N ILE A 405 0.47 38.18 -29.22
CA ILE A 405 -0.43 37.96 -30.35
C ILE A 405 0.37 37.61 -31.60
N ASN A 406 1.37 38.43 -31.96
CA ASN A 406 2.15 38.21 -33.18
C ASN A 406 2.86 36.84 -33.17
N HIS A 407 3.40 36.41 -32.03
CA HIS A 407 4.04 35.11 -31.91
C HIS A 407 3.05 33.96 -32.05
N LEU A 408 1.91 34.01 -31.34
CA LEU A 408 0.88 32.98 -31.38
C LEU A 408 0.27 32.86 -32.79
N THR A 409 -0.15 33.97 -33.39
CA THR A 409 -0.74 33.99 -34.73
C THR A 409 0.24 33.53 -35.79
N LYS A 410 1.53 33.91 -35.72
CA LYS A 410 2.57 33.42 -36.63
C LYS A 410 2.79 31.91 -36.55
N LYS A 411 2.44 31.29 -35.40
CA LYS A 411 2.48 29.84 -35.20
C LYS A 411 1.15 29.13 -35.53
N GLY A 412 0.15 29.89 -36.02
CA GLY A 412 -1.16 29.37 -36.40
C GLY A 412 -2.14 29.21 -35.23
N PHE A 413 -1.84 29.80 -34.06
CA PHE A 413 -2.78 29.75 -32.94
C PHE A 413 -3.94 30.72 -33.15
N GLN A 414 -5.14 30.20 -32.93
CA GLN A 414 -6.35 30.97 -32.67
C GLN A 414 -6.32 31.46 -31.21
N ILE A 415 -6.60 32.74 -31.01
CA ILE A 415 -6.50 33.41 -29.72
C ILE A 415 -7.90 33.86 -29.29
N ILE A 416 -8.31 33.48 -28.09
CA ILE A 416 -9.54 33.94 -27.45
C ILE A 416 -9.13 34.78 -26.25
N THR A 417 -9.49 36.06 -26.23
CA THR A 417 -9.17 36.94 -25.09
C THR A 417 -10.45 37.24 -24.30
N ALA A 418 -10.32 37.49 -23.00
CA ALA A 418 -11.38 38.08 -22.20
C ALA A 418 -10.96 39.50 -21.78
N THR A 419 -11.89 40.45 -21.93
CA THR A 419 -11.66 41.86 -21.57
C THR A 419 -12.89 42.43 -20.90
N VAL A 420 -12.69 43.28 -19.87
CA VAL A 420 -13.80 43.96 -19.22
C VAL A 420 -14.24 45.13 -20.09
N GLY A 421 -15.54 45.19 -20.41
CA GLY A 421 -16.08 46.28 -21.23
C GLY A 421 -17.59 46.20 -21.44
N LYS A 422 -18.14 47.30 -21.94
CA LYS A 422 -19.59 47.45 -22.24
C LYS A 422 -19.90 47.68 -23.71
N VAL A 423 -18.88 47.86 -24.54
CA VAL A 423 -19.01 48.25 -25.96
C VAL A 423 -18.07 47.39 -26.81
N ILE A 424 -18.55 46.99 -27.98
CA ILE A 424 -17.76 46.29 -29.01
C ILE A 424 -16.67 47.25 -29.52
N LYS A 425 -15.40 46.82 -29.52
CA LYS A 425 -14.27 47.64 -29.96
C LYS A 425 -13.99 47.51 -31.46
N ASP A 426 -14.15 46.31 -32.00
CA ASP A 426 -13.82 45.97 -33.39
C ASP A 426 -14.66 44.78 -33.91
N ASN A 427 -14.48 44.42 -35.18
CA ASN A 427 -15.13 43.26 -35.80
C ASN A 427 -14.64 41.91 -35.25
N LYS A 428 -13.58 41.91 -34.44
CA LYS A 428 -13.06 40.73 -33.75
C LYS A 428 -13.65 40.54 -32.36
N SER A 429 -14.51 41.45 -31.93
CA SER A 429 -15.06 41.51 -30.58
C SER A 429 -16.49 40.98 -30.52
N VAL A 430 -16.76 40.10 -29.56
CA VAL A 430 -18.09 39.60 -29.23
C VAL A 430 -18.48 40.13 -27.86
N LEU A 431 -19.56 40.92 -27.80
CA LEU A 431 -20.09 41.46 -26.55
C LEU A 431 -21.03 40.46 -25.88
N LEU A 432 -20.61 39.90 -24.76
CA LEU A 432 -21.46 39.13 -23.86
C LEU A 432 -22.21 40.12 -22.95
N ARG A 433 -23.53 40.20 -23.15
CA ARG A 433 -24.42 41.04 -22.33
C ARG A 433 -24.60 40.42 -20.95
N GLU A 434 -25.05 41.21 -19.98
CA GLU A 434 -25.47 40.71 -18.68
C GLU A 434 -26.46 39.56 -18.84
N CYS A 435 -26.02 38.36 -18.47
CA CYS A 435 -26.94 37.26 -18.22
C CYS A 435 -27.46 37.45 -16.80
N LYS A 436 -28.78 37.45 -16.61
CA LYS A 436 -29.36 37.42 -15.26
C LYS A 436 -28.82 36.18 -14.55
N LYS A 437 -28.09 36.37 -13.43
CA LYS A 437 -27.80 35.26 -12.52
C LYS A 437 -29.14 34.65 -12.12
N VAL A 438 -29.34 33.37 -12.44
CA VAL A 438 -30.46 32.63 -11.88
C VAL A 438 -30.14 32.47 -10.39
N SER A 439 -30.86 33.19 -9.54
CA SER A 439 -30.74 33.05 -8.09
C SER A 439 -31.03 31.60 -7.73
N SER A 440 -30.04 30.89 -7.19
CA SER A 440 -30.30 29.69 -6.42
C SER A 440 -31.18 30.10 -5.25
N GLY A 441 -32.48 29.83 -5.33
CA GLY A 441 -33.40 30.09 -4.22
C GLY A 441 -32.94 29.32 -2.97
N PRO A 442 -33.27 29.82 -1.77
CA PRO A 442 -33.00 29.09 -0.55
C PRO A 442 -33.72 27.74 -0.62
N ILE A 443 -32.98 26.67 -0.32
CA ILE A 443 -33.59 25.36 -0.07
C ILE A 443 -34.27 25.52 1.29
N ASP A 444 -35.58 25.76 1.29
CA ASP A 444 -36.38 25.73 2.51
C ASP A 444 -36.40 24.29 3.03
N SER A 445 -35.60 24.06 4.06
CA SER A 445 -35.81 22.99 5.01
C SER A 445 -36.97 23.39 5.92
N ALA A 446 -38.20 23.10 5.50
CA ALA A 446 -39.34 23.10 6.41
C ALA A 446 -40.37 22.06 5.95
N VAL A 447 -40.56 21.09 6.85
CA VAL A 447 -41.68 20.16 6.93
C VAL A 447 -42.99 20.94 6.89
N ASP A 448 -43.93 20.54 6.05
CA ASP A 448 -45.32 20.50 6.49
C ASP A 448 -46.13 19.40 5.79
N THR A 449 -46.92 18.73 6.61
CA THR A 449 -47.73 17.55 6.35
C THR A 449 -49.05 17.87 5.66
N ASN A 450 -49.60 16.86 4.97
CA ASN A 450 -50.99 16.72 4.51
C ASN A 450 -51.45 17.59 3.34
N GLU A 451 -51.61 16.98 2.17
CA GLU A 451 -52.94 16.83 1.56
C GLU A 451 -52.91 15.77 0.45
N ALA A 452 -53.97 14.96 0.43
CA ALA A 452 -54.14 13.80 -0.43
C ALA A 452 -54.46 14.19 -1.88
N CYS A 453 -53.81 13.54 -2.83
CA CYS A 453 -54.38 13.30 -4.16
C CYS A 453 -54.20 11.82 -4.48
N THR A 454 -55.31 11.10 -4.37
CA THR A 454 -55.61 9.83 -5.02
C THR A 454 -55.46 9.97 -6.52
N GLU A 455 -54.70 9.08 -7.15
CA GLU A 455 -55.00 8.52 -8.47
C GLU A 455 -54.07 7.31 -8.69
N ASP A 456 -54.69 6.12 -8.79
CA ASP A 456 -54.06 4.88 -9.22
C ASP A 456 -53.44 5.06 -10.62
N PRO A 457 -52.38 4.29 -10.91
CA PRO A 457 -52.65 3.22 -11.86
C PRO A 457 -51.98 1.91 -11.46
N ASP A 458 -52.80 0.87 -11.52
CA ASP A 458 -52.42 -0.51 -11.75
C ASP A 458 -51.40 -0.66 -12.90
N ASP A 459 -50.73 -1.81 -12.84
CA ASP A 459 -50.06 -2.51 -13.94
C ASP A 459 -48.55 -2.24 -14.07
N PHE A 460 -47.75 -3.01 -13.32
CA PHE A 460 -46.52 -3.62 -13.85
C PHE A 460 -46.12 -4.87 -13.04
N GLY A 461 -46.36 -6.04 -13.64
CA GLY A 461 -45.35 -7.08 -13.85
C GLY A 461 -44.80 -7.84 -12.63
N GLU A 462 -45.31 -9.06 -12.47
CA GLU A 462 -44.71 -10.16 -11.70
C GLU A 462 -43.22 -10.36 -12.04
N ILE A 463 -42.37 -10.45 -11.01
CA ILE A 463 -41.02 -11.02 -11.12
C ILE A 463 -40.92 -12.14 -10.07
N GLU A 464 -40.66 -13.33 -10.58
CA GLU A 464 -40.56 -14.62 -9.90
C GLU A 464 -39.44 -14.66 -8.85
N GLU A 465 -39.73 -15.26 -7.69
CA GLU A 465 -38.76 -15.64 -6.67
C GLU A 465 -37.99 -16.90 -7.09
N PRO A 466 -36.65 -16.98 -6.85
CA PRO A 466 -35.96 -18.26 -6.85
C PRO A 466 -35.72 -18.77 -5.42
N GLY A 467 -36.50 -19.79 -5.05
CA GLY A 467 -36.00 -21.12 -4.70
C GLY A 467 -35.17 -21.30 -3.41
N GLU A 468 -35.81 -21.92 -2.42
CA GLU A 468 -35.21 -22.59 -1.27
C GLU A 468 -34.16 -23.65 -1.67
N ILE A 469 -33.07 -23.73 -0.89
CA ILE A 469 -32.23 -24.94 -0.81
C ILE A 469 -32.13 -25.39 0.64
N VAL A 470 -32.51 -26.66 0.83
CA VAL A 470 -32.62 -27.41 2.09
C VAL A 470 -31.31 -28.17 2.37
N GLY A 471 -30.96 -28.27 3.67
CA GLY A 471 -30.16 -29.36 4.26
C GLY A 471 -28.70 -29.02 4.52
N GLY A 472 -28.08 -29.34 5.66
CA GLY A 472 -28.50 -30.12 6.83
C GLY A 472 -27.38 -30.10 7.90
N HIS A 473 -27.77 -30.36 9.14
CA HIS A 473 -26.91 -30.57 10.32
C HIS A 473 -26.15 -31.93 10.26
N PRO A 474 -25.02 -32.09 10.99
CA PRO A 474 -25.00 -32.51 12.41
C PRO A 474 -24.00 -31.71 13.28
N MET A 475 -24.27 -31.30 14.53
CA MET A 475 -24.40 -32.01 15.82
C MET A 475 -23.08 -32.55 16.42
N ILE A 476 -22.89 -32.26 17.74
CA ILE A 476 -21.95 -32.85 18.76
C ILE A 476 -20.61 -32.08 18.93
N ASP A 477 -20.09 -31.68 20.10
CA ASP A 477 -20.49 -31.84 21.52
C ASP A 477 -19.90 -30.74 22.44
N LYS A 478 -20.41 -30.76 23.68
CA LYS A 478 -20.18 -29.98 24.91
C LYS A 478 -18.73 -29.88 25.44
N TYR A 479 -18.43 -28.78 26.15
CA TYR A 479 -17.69 -28.64 27.45
C TYR A 479 -17.83 -27.16 27.89
N ASP A 480 -18.73 -26.76 28.80
CA ASP A 480 -18.79 -26.82 30.27
C ASP A 480 -17.59 -26.22 31.05
N LYS A 481 -17.92 -25.14 31.82
CA LYS A 481 -17.28 -24.53 33.02
C LYS A 481 -15.78 -24.15 32.97
N GLY A 482 -15.34 -22.95 33.30
CA GLY A 482 -15.81 -22.03 34.35
C GLY A 482 -14.77 -22.01 35.49
N MET A 483 -13.92 -20.98 35.56
CA MET A 483 -13.28 -20.50 36.79
C MET A 483 -12.80 -19.06 36.60
N GLU A 484 -13.47 -18.15 37.30
CA GLU A 484 -12.92 -16.86 37.72
C GLU A 484 -11.96 -17.07 38.90
N GLN A 485 -10.91 -16.24 38.98
CA GLN A 485 -10.36 -15.55 40.17
C GLN A 485 -8.88 -15.13 39.90
N PRO A 486 -8.28 -14.23 40.69
CA PRO A 486 -8.60 -12.81 40.78
C PRO A 486 -7.35 -11.93 40.48
N ARG A 487 -7.56 -10.61 40.49
CA ARG A 487 -6.53 -9.57 40.39
C ARG A 487 -5.74 -9.50 41.69
N ASP A 488 -4.42 -9.47 41.59
CA ASP A 488 -3.54 -9.00 42.65
C ASP A 488 -2.86 -7.68 42.24
N ASP A 489 -3.17 -6.65 43.03
CA ASP A 489 -2.47 -5.39 43.14
C ASP A 489 -1.08 -5.62 43.76
N PHE A 490 -0.03 -5.14 43.09
CA PHE A 490 1.16 -4.63 43.78
C PHE A 490 1.69 -3.42 43.02
N GLY A 491 1.45 -2.25 43.60
CA GLY A 491 2.21 -1.05 43.29
C GLY A 491 3.58 -1.12 43.95
N SER A 492 4.61 -0.70 43.23
CA SER A 492 5.86 -0.24 43.82
C SER A 492 6.50 0.77 42.88
N THR A 493 6.74 1.93 43.47
CA THR A 493 7.38 3.16 42.99
C THR A 493 8.76 2.96 42.37
N GLY A 494 9.02 3.68 41.28
CA GLY A 494 10.35 3.94 40.73
C GLY A 494 10.30 5.01 39.64
N GLU A 495 10.53 6.27 40.02
CA GLU A 495 11.03 7.33 39.13
C GLU A 495 12.54 7.16 38.90
N PRO A 496 13.23 8.04 38.14
CA PRO A 496 13.20 8.19 36.68
C PRO A 496 14.62 7.94 36.10
N VAL A 497 14.74 7.67 34.80
CA VAL A 497 16.02 7.83 34.10
C VAL A 497 15.75 8.54 32.78
N ASP A 498 16.32 9.74 32.69
CA ASP A 498 16.55 10.50 31.48
C ASP A 498 17.50 9.71 30.57
N ASP A 499 17.14 9.50 29.31
CA ASP A 499 18.11 9.25 28.25
C ASP A 499 17.71 10.12 27.05
N ASP A 500 18.36 11.27 26.99
CA ASP A 500 18.77 11.89 25.73
C ASP A 500 19.60 10.84 24.97
N ASP A 501 19.25 10.54 23.72
CA ASP A 501 20.26 10.42 22.67
C ASP A 501 19.60 10.44 21.27
N GLU A 502 20.01 11.47 20.53
CA GLU A 502 19.88 11.62 19.10
C GLU A 502 20.65 10.50 18.38
N PHE A 503 20.03 9.84 17.39
CA PHE A 503 20.65 9.46 16.11
C PHE A 503 19.60 9.13 15.06
#